data_AF-A0A838YGV4-F1
#
_entry.id   AF-A0A838YGV4-F1
#
_cell.length_a   1.000
_cell.length_b   1.000
_cell.length_c   1.000
_cell.angle_alpha   90.00
_cell.angle_beta   90.00
_cell.angle_gamma   90.00
#
_symmetry.space_group_name_H-M   'P 1'
#
loop_
_entity.id
_entity.type
_entity.pdbx_description
1 polymer ?
#
loop_
_entity_poly.entity_id
_entity_poly.type
_entity_poly.pdbx_seq_one_letter_code
_entity_poly.pdbx_strand_id
1 'polypeptide(L)'
;MIHQSNAQEADYKSALDNINQDIKLEMSELSELRQMIANERPKLAEETEKIAAELRDKRRRSQLASQERDALIHDLSSLSSEVRLWREQSVYIENLLTDFRRNFEAQMSVAEADSMRSLMLSADKASDDGLDSKLKILENAVERINGLTSPSTFKGSALDNDGVMREGIFVEAGPVSWFVSEDKKIAGLTNTNKELRSQIIAGTATVDEVQKLGAGESTSIMLDPTMGMASALSESDGNIFDHIKKGGKWIFPILLIGSLALTAAFLKWLQLLRIRALRPARLRRVIDAIQKGDFQLAKSELGGKSNPASQALHRAIEMENNSSEDVEEALYEEY
;
A
#
# COMPACT_ATOMS: atom_id res chain seq x y z
N MET A 1 114.02 45.08 84.74
CA MET A 1 112.55 44.95 84.62
C MET A 1 111.85 46.15 83.96
N ILE A 2 112.55 47.13 83.35
CA ILE A 2 111.89 48.30 82.70
C ILE A 2 111.92 48.20 81.16
N HIS A 3 112.81 47.38 80.57
CA HIS A 3 112.91 47.25 79.10
C HIS A 3 111.93 46.25 78.44
N GLN A 4 111.23 45.40 79.19
CA GLN A 4 110.20 44.50 78.63
C GLN A 4 108.79 45.13 78.58
N SER A 5 108.54 46.17 79.40
CA SER A 5 107.27 46.91 79.40
C SER A 5 107.08 47.72 78.10
N ASN A 6 108.11 48.46 77.68
CA ASN A 6 108.06 49.29 76.46
C ASN A 6 107.99 48.48 75.15
N ALA A 7 108.47 47.23 75.13
CA ALA A 7 108.44 46.40 73.93
C ALA A 7 107.06 45.76 73.72
N GLN A 8 106.39 45.31 74.80
CA GLN A 8 105.00 44.85 74.74
C GLN A 8 104.04 46.00 74.46
N GLU A 9 104.28 47.20 75.00
CA GLU A 9 103.46 48.39 74.73
C GLU A 9 103.62 48.91 73.29
N ALA A 10 104.80 48.73 72.68
CA ALA A 10 105.06 49.01 71.27
C ALA A 10 104.46 47.96 70.32
N ASP A 11 104.53 46.67 70.68
CA ASP A 11 103.99 45.55 69.90
C ASP A 11 102.45 45.54 69.91
N TYR A 12 101.84 45.85 71.07
CA TYR A 12 100.39 46.11 71.17
C TYR A 12 99.97 47.34 70.37
N LYS A 13 100.78 48.41 70.33
CA LYS A 13 100.52 49.59 69.50
C LYS A 13 100.54 49.26 68.01
N SER A 14 101.53 48.51 67.53
CA SER A 14 101.61 48.09 66.14
C SER A 14 100.51 47.08 65.74
N ALA A 15 100.11 46.18 66.65
CA ALA A 15 98.98 45.29 66.42
C ALA A 15 97.64 46.05 66.41
N LEU A 16 97.47 47.03 67.30
CA LEU A 16 96.33 47.95 67.28
C LEU A 16 96.28 48.79 66.01
N ASP A 17 97.42 49.30 65.54
CA ASP A 17 97.50 50.09 64.31
C ASP A 17 97.20 49.24 63.07
N ASN A 18 97.68 47.99 63.00
CA ASN A 18 97.33 47.05 61.93
C ASN A 18 95.84 46.66 61.96
N ILE A 19 95.27 46.37 63.14
CA ILE A 19 93.83 46.08 63.27
C ILE A 19 93.00 47.31 62.89
N ASN A 20 93.42 48.51 63.29
CA ASN A 20 92.76 49.76 62.89
C ASN A 20 92.87 50.01 61.38
N GLN A 21 93.98 49.59 60.76
CA GLN A 21 94.20 49.69 59.32
C GLN A 21 93.35 48.68 58.54
N ASP A 22 93.25 47.43 59.01
CA ASP A 22 92.38 46.40 58.44
C ASP A 22 90.91 46.76 58.60
N ILE A 23 90.50 47.27 59.77
CA ILE A 23 89.14 47.80 59.98
C ILE A 23 88.86 48.95 59.02
N LYS A 24 89.83 49.84 58.76
CA LYS A 24 89.68 50.92 57.79
C LYS A 24 89.57 50.39 56.36
N LEU A 25 90.35 49.38 55.99
CA LEU A 25 90.29 48.74 54.67
C LEU A 25 88.94 48.03 54.47
N GLU A 26 88.50 47.20 55.40
CA GLU A 26 87.19 46.53 55.37
C GLU A 26 86.02 47.53 55.39
N MET A 27 86.12 48.63 56.14
CA MET A 27 85.14 49.72 56.10
C MET A 27 85.09 50.42 54.74
N SER A 28 86.25 50.58 54.10
CA SER A 28 86.38 51.13 52.74
C SER A 28 85.76 50.20 51.71
N GLU A 29 86.12 48.92 51.71
CA GLU A 29 85.59 47.90 50.80
C GLU A 29 84.07 47.72 50.99
N LEU A 30 83.58 47.71 52.24
CA LEU A 30 82.15 47.67 52.53
C LEU A 30 81.42 48.93 52.03
N SER A 31 82.06 50.10 52.11
CA SER A 31 81.52 51.35 51.58
C SER A 31 81.42 51.32 50.06
N GLU A 32 82.47 50.85 49.37
CA GLU A 32 82.48 50.69 47.91
C GLU A 32 81.43 49.67 47.45
N LEU A 33 81.32 48.52 48.14
CA LEU A 33 80.30 47.51 47.85
C LEU A 33 78.88 48.08 48.05
N ARG A 34 78.65 48.83 49.15
CA ARG A 34 77.37 49.52 49.38
C ARG A 34 77.07 50.54 48.29
N GLN A 35 78.08 51.26 47.80
CA GLN A 35 77.93 52.22 46.70
C GLN A 35 77.59 51.51 45.38
N MET A 36 78.26 50.39 45.07
CA MET A 36 77.93 49.56 43.91
C MET A 36 76.50 49.03 43.98
N ILE A 37 76.10 48.46 45.12
CA ILE A 37 74.73 47.98 45.34
C ILE A 37 73.72 49.14 45.22
N ALA A 38 74.04 50.32 45.77
CA ALA A 38 73.18 51.50 45.67
C ALA A 38 73.03 52.00 44.23
N ASN A 39 74.04 51.80 43.37
CA ASN A 39 74.01 52.19 41.95
C ASN A 39 73.31 51.14 41.07
N GLU A 40 73.38 49.85 41.41
CA GLU A 40 72.76 48.75 40.64
C GLU A 40 71.29 48.53 41.00
N ARG A 41 70.92 48.69 42.27
CA ARG A 41 69.54 48.51 42.75
C ARG A 41 68.49 49.27 41.95
N PRO A 42 68.66 50.56 41.61
CA PRO A 42 67.67 51.31 40.84
C PRO A 42 67.49 50.73 39.43
N LYS A 43 68.58 50.34 38.76
CA LYS A 43 68.53 49.76 37.41
C LYS A 43 67.83 48.40 37.40
N LEU A 44 68.15 47.54 38.36
CA LEU A 44 67.47 46.26 38.53
C LEU A 44 65.99 46.44 38.91
N ALA A 45 65.66 47.44 39.73
CA ALA A 45 64.27 47.77 40.06
C ALA A 45 63.50 48.25 38.82
N GLU A 46 64.12 49.05 37.95
CA GLU A 46 63.51 49.50 36.70
C GLU A 46 63.29 48.34 35.72
N GLU A 47 64.29 47.48 35.52
CA GLU A 47 64.18 46.30 34.66
C GLU A 47 63.13 45.31 35.16
N THR A 48 63.11 45.04 36.47
CA THR A 48 62.12 44.14 37.08
C THR A 48 60.71 44.70 36.98
N GLU A 49 60.51 46.02 37.16
CA GLU A 49 59.21 46.65 36.99
C GLU A 49 58.76 46.61 35.52
N LYS A 50 59.67 46.85 34.57
CA LYS A 50 59.39 46.73 33.14
C LYS A 50 58.97 45.31 32.75
N ILE A 51 59.72 44.30 33.17
CA ILE A 51 59.40 42.89 32.91
C ILE A 51 58.07 42.51 33.59
N ALA A 52 57.82 42.98 34.82
CA ALA A 52 56.58 42.73 35.53
C ALA A 52 55.38 43.39 34.81
N ALA A 53 55.53 44.60 34.29
CA ALA A 53 54.53 45.29 33.49
C ALA A 53 54.24 44.54 32.18
N GLU A 54 55.28 44.14 31.44
CA GLU A 54 55.13 43.34 30.20
C GLU A 54 54.46 41.99 30.47
N LEU A 55 54.81 41.31 31.57
CA LEU A 55 54.18 40.05 31.98
C LEU A 55 52.70 40.25 32.31
N ARG A 56 52.35 41.32 33.02
CA ARG A 56 50.95 41.67 33.32
C ARG A 56 50.16 41.93 32.03
N ASP A 57 50.72 42.67 31.08
CA ASP A 57 50.08 42.94 29.80
C ASP A 57 49.91 41.67 28.94
N LYS A 58 50.95 40.84 28.85
CA LYS A 58 50.87 39.56 28.11
C LYS A 58 49.85 38.61 28.74
N ARG A 59 49.81 38.51 30.08
CA ARG A 59 48.78 37.72 30.80
C ARG A 59 47.38 38.25 30.54
N ARG A 60 47.18 39.57 30.60
CA ARG A 60 45.88 40.19 30.31
C ARG A 60 45.42 39.88 28.89
N ARG A 61 46.29 40.05 27.89
CA ARG A 61 45.98 39.73 26.48
C ARG A 61 45.67 38.26 26.28
N SER A 62 46.44 37.36 26.89
CA SER A 62 46.17 35.92 26.84
C SER A 62 44.83 35.57 27.48
N GLN A 63 44.49 36.19 28.61
CA GLN A 63 43.21 35.94 29.28
C GLN A 63 42.03 36.43 28.43
N LEU A 64 42.13 37.62 27.84
CA LEU A 64 41.10 38.14 26.92
C LEU A 64 40.92 37.23 25.70
N ALA A 65 42.04 36.79 25.08
CA ALA A 65 41.99 35.87 23.95
C ALA A 65 41.38 34.50 24.33
N SER A 66 41.68 33.98 25.52
CA SER A 66 41.05 32.75 26.03
C SER A 66 39.55 32.94 26.26
N GLN A 67 39.13 34.05 26.86
CA GLN A 67 37.71 34.36 27.06
C GLN A 67 36.96 34.48 25.74
N GLU A 68 37.52 35.17 24.76
CA GLU A 68 36.95 35.31 23.42
C GLU A 68 36.83 33.94 22.73
N ARG A 69 37.87 33.11 22.80
CA ARG A 69 37.85 31.75 22.26
C ARG A 69 36.76 30.91 22.94
N ASP A 70 36.65 30.97 24.26
CA ASP A 70 35.68 30.17 25.00
C ASP A 70 34.24 30.63 24.69
N ALA A 71 34.02 31.94 24.49
CA ALA A 71 32.74 32.47 23.99
C ALA A 71 32.42 31.97 22.57
N LEU A 72 33.37 32.03 21.64
CA LEU A 72 33.18 31.51 20.28
C LEU A 72 32.89 30.01 20.24
N ILE A 73 33.53 29.22 21.10
CA ILE A 73 33.25 27.78 21.22
C ILE A 73 31.81 27.55 21.71
N HIS A 74 31.37 28.33 22.70
CA HIS A 74 30.00 28.25 23.20
C HIS A 74 28.98 28.61 22.11
N ASP A 75 29.20 29.71 21.39
CA ASP A 75 28.32 30.17 20.31
C ASP A 75 28.26 29.17 19.16
N LEU A 76 29.42 28.61 18.76
CA LEU A 76 29.48 27.59 17.72
C LEU A 76 28.74 26.31 18.14
N SER A 77 28.88 25.90 19.40
CA SER A 77 28.16 24.75 19.96
C SER A 77 26.65 24.99 19.96
N SER A 78 26.21 26.17 20.38
CA SER A 78 24.81 26.58 20.37
C SER A 78 24.22 26.58 18.95
N LEU A 79 24.91 27.21 18.01
CA LEU A 79 24.50 27.28 16.60
C LEU A 79 24.46 25.89 15.94
N SER A 80 25.44 25.03 16.23
CA SER A 80 25.46 23.65 15.74
C SER A 80 24.26 22.85 16.28
N SER A 81 23.95 23.03 17.57
CA SER A 81 22.75 22.46 18.20
C SER A 81 21.48 22.95 17.51
N GLU A 82 21.37 24.26 17.25
CA GLU A 82 20.20 24.85 16.61
C GLU A 82 20.03 24.34 15.17
N VAL A 83 21.11 24.33 14.36
CA VAL A 83 21.09 23.77 13.00
C VAL A 83 20.67 22.31 13.00
N ARG A 84 21.12 21.51 13.98
CA ARG A 84 20.68 20.12 14.14
C ARG A 84 19.18 20.04 14.40
N LEU A 85 18.65 20.86 15.31
CA LEU A 85 17.22 20.90 15.62
C LEU A 85 16.39 21.30 14.39
N TRP A 86 16.81 22.33 13.64
CA TRP A 86 16.14 22.72 12.39
C TRP A 86 16.14 21.60 11.35
N ARG A 87 17.24 20.85 11.25
CA ARG A 87 17.33 19.70 10.35
C ARG A 87 16.39 18.57 10.76
N GLU A 88 16.33 18.24 12.05
CA GLU A 88 15.40 17.25 12.60
C GLU A 88 13.94 17.68 12.37
N GLN A 89 13.61 18.94 12.60
CA GLN A 89 12.28 19.51 12.33
C GLN A 89 11.92 19.46 10.85
N SER A 90 12.85 19.78 9.95
CA SER A 90 12.63 19.70 8.50
C SER A 90 12.27 18.28 8.08
N VAL A 91 13.02 17.28 8.56
CA VAL A 91 12.74 15.86 8.27
C VAL A 91 11.40 15.43 8.86
N TYR A 92 11.08 15.87 10.07
CA TYR A 92 9.79 15.59 10.69
C TYR A 92 8.61 16.13 9.88
N ILE A 93 8.68 17.39 9.44
CA ILE A 93 7.65 18.03 8.61
C ILE A 93 7.53 17.31 7.26
N GLU A 94 8.65 16.94 6.63
CA GLU A 94 8.62 16.21 5.37
C GLU A 94 7.92 14.85 5.49
N ASN A 95 8.19 14.11 6.57
CA ASN A 95 7.51 12.85 6.86
C ASN A 95 6.01 13.08 7.10
N LEU A 96 5.64 14.07 7.91
CA LEU A 96 4.25 14.42 8.18
C LEU A 96 3.48 14.75 6.89
N LEU A 97 4.08 15.53 6.00
CA LEU A 97 3.50 15.87 4.69
C LEU A 97 3.38 14.64 3.78
N THR A 98 4.33 13.71 3.86
CA THR A 98 4.30 12.46 3.09
C THR A 98 3.16 11.55 3.56
N ASP A 99 3.01 11.40 4.87
CA ASP A 99 1.91 10.62 5.46
C ASP A 99 0.56 11.27 5.18
N PHE A 100 0.48 12.60 5.27
CA PHE A 100 -0.71 13.35 4.89
C PHE A 100 -1.09 13.10 3.44
N ARG A 101 -0.15 13.22 2.49
CA ARG A 101 -0.37 12.97 1.06
C ARG A 101 -0.95 11.57 0.81
N ARG A 102 -0.41 10.54 1.46
CA ARG A 102 -0.90 9.15 1.34
C ARG A 102 -2.30 8.97 1.92
N ASN A 103 -2.56 9.52 3.11
CA ASN A 103 -3.87 9.45 3.74
C ASN A 103 -4.93 10.22 2.95
N PHE A 104 -4.55 11.35 2.36
CA PHE A 104 -5.42 12.15 1.52
C PHE A 104 -5.80 11.41 0.24
N GLU A 105 -4.83 10.81 -0.47
CA GLU A 105 -5.07 9.97 -1.65
C GLU A 105 -5.99 8.78 -1.33
N ALA A 106 -5.83 8.13 -0.17
CA ALA A 106 -6.67 7.00 0.24
C ALA A 106 -8.14 7.39 0.52
N GLN A 107 -8.44 8.67 0.73
CA GLN A 107 -9.79 9.19 0.95
C GLN A 107 -10.43 9.78 -0.31
N MET A 108 -9.71 9.78 -1.44
CA MET A 108 -10.21 10.27 -2.72
C MET A 108 -10.96 9.18 -3.47
N SER A 109 -11.87 9.60 -4.35
CA SER A 109 -12.38 8.72 -5.40
C SER A 109 -11.28 8.42 -6.42
N VAL A 110 -11.47 7.37 -7.23
CA VAL A 110 -10.55 7.05 -8.33
C VAL A 110 -10.46 8.20 -9.35
N ALA A 111 -11.57 8.91 -9.58
CA ALA A 111 -11.62 10.04 -10.51
C ALA A 111 -10.88 11.26 -9.97
N GLU A 112 -11.08 11.60 -8.70
CA GLU A 112 -10.37 12.68 -8.02
C GLU A 112 -8.85 12.40 -8.00
N ALA A 113 -8.46 11.18 -7.63
CA ALA A 113 -7.06 10.75 -7.61
C ALA A 113 -6.39 10.81 -8.99
N ASP A 114 -7.09 10.40 -10.05
CA ASP A 114 -6.55 10.46 -11.42
C ASP A 114 -6.33 11.92 -11.88
N SER A 115 -7.25 12.82 -11.54
CA SER A 115 -7.13 14.25 -11.86
C SER A 115 -5.91 14.91 -11.20
N MET A 116 -5.54 14.44 -10.00
CA MET A 116 -4.39 14.95 -9.23
C MET A 116 -3.11 14.13 -9.42
N ARG A 117 -3.13 13.11 -10.29
CA ARG A 117 -2.03 12.14 -10.44
C ARG A 117 -0.68 12.78 -10.72
N SER A 118 -0.64 13.82 -11.56
CA SER A 118 0.59 14.54 -11.89
C SER A 118 1.21 15.21 -10.67
N LEU A 119 0.37 15.84 -9.83
CA LEU A 119 0.78 16.51 -8.58
C LEU A 119 1.21 15.48 -7.51
N MET A 120 0.52 14.34 -7.45
CA MET A 120 0.89 13.24 -6.55
C MET A 120 2.26 12.66 -6.90
N LEU A 121 2.54 12.46 -8.19
CA LEU A 121 3.83 11.96 -8.66
C LEU A 121 4.96 12.98 -8.46
N SER A 122 4.70 14.28 -8.55
CA SER A 122 5.69 15.29 -8.23
C SER A 122 5.99 15.35 -6.73
N ALA A 123 4.98 15.17 -5.88
CA ALA A 123 5.11 15.12 -4.42
C ALA A 123 5.98 13.96 -3.91
N ASP A 124 6.14 12.88 -4.69
CA ASP A 124 7.00 11.75 -4.32
C ASP A 124 8.49 11.99 -4.55
N LYS A 125 8.87 13.11 -5.19
CA LYS A 125 10.27 13.45 -5.42
C LYS A 125 10.91 14.00 -4.14
N ALA A 126 12.10 13.51 -3.80
CA ALA A 126 12.93 14.04 -2.72
C ALA A 126 13.70 15.30 -3.17
N SER A 127 12.97 16.33 -3.58
CA SER A 127 13.48 17.62 -4.06
C SER A 127 12.60 18.77 -3.56
N ASP A 128 13.09 20.01 -3.65
CA ASP A 128 12.29 21.20 -3.30
C ASP A 128 10.96 21.25 -4.06
N ASP A 129 10.95 20.86 -5.35
CA ASP A 129 9.73 20.72 -6.15
C ASP A 129 8.71 19.71 -5.56
N GLY A 130 9.21 18.66 -4.91
CA GLY A 130 8.38 17.65 -4.27
C GLY A 130 7.76 18.18 -2.98
N LEU A 131 8.53 18.94 -2.19
CA LEU A 131 8.00 19.62 -1.01
C LEU A 131 6.95 20.67 -1.37
N ASP A 132 7.18 21.48 -2.41
CA ASP A 132 6.19 22.42 -2.95
C ASP A 132 4.91 21.70 -3.40
N SER A 133 5.06 20.55 -4.07
CA SER A 133 3.91 19.74 -4.48
C SER A 133 3.12 19.19 -3.28
N LYS A 134 3.80 18.75 -2.20
CA LYS A 134 3.14 18.32 -0.96
C LYS A 134 2.37 19.46 -0.29
N LEU A 135 2.91 20.68 -0.31
CA LEU A 135 2.22 21.87 0.21
C LEU A 135 0.98 22.22 -0.63
N LYS A 136 1.07 22.14 -1.96
CA LYS A 136 -0.08 22.31 -2.86
C LYS A 136 -1.17 21.26 -2.61
N ILE A 137 -0.79 20.02 -2.31
CA ILE A 137 -1.75 18.98 -1.92
C ILE A 137 -2.48 19.36 -0.63
N LEU A 138 -1.77 19.92 0.35
CA LEU A 138 -2.38 20.42 1.58
C LEU A 138 -3.32 21.60 1.32
N GLU A 139 -2.95 22.53 0.45
CA GLU A 139 -3.82 23.64 0.02
C GLU A 139 -5.11 23.11 -0.64
N ASN A 140 -4.98 22.19 -1.61
CA ASN A 140 -6.13 21.56 -2.25
C ASN A 140 -7.01 20.78 -1.25
N ALA A 141 -6.42 20.17 -0.22
CA ALA A 141 -7.19 19.51 0.83
C ALA A 141 -8.01 20.50 1.67
N VAL A 142 -7.45 21.67 1.98
CA VAL A 142 -8.19 22.74 2.67
C VAL A 142 -9.33 23.27 1.80
N GLU A 143 -9.08 23.47 0.50
CA GLU A 143 -10.13 23.85 -0.44
C GLU A 143 -11.23 22.79 -0.55
N ARG A 144 -10.86 21.51 -0.61
CA ARG A 144 -11.80 20.38 -0.61
C ARG A 144 -12.73 20.41 0.59
N ILE A 145 -12.21 20.71 1.79
CA ILE A 145 -13.04 20.81 3.01
C ILE A 145 -14.11 21.90 2.86
N ASN A 146 -13.77 23.04 2.27
CA ASN A 146 -14.73 24.12 2.04
C ASN A 146 -15.80 23.75 0.99
N GLY A 147 -15.45 22.84 0.05
CA GLY A 147 -16.33 22.37 -1.02
C GLY A 147 -17.18 21.14 -0.69
N LEU A 148 -17.03 20.51 0.48
CA LEU A 148 -17.68 19.23 0.83
C LEU A 148 -19.21 19.21 0.72
N THR A 149 -19.86 20.38 0.81
CA THR A 149 -21.33 20.51 0.75
C THR A 149 -21.88 20.69 -0.66
N SER A 150 -21.00 20.90 -1.65
CA SER A 150 -21.37 21.14 -3.04
C SER A 150 -20.87 20.01 -3.94
N PRO A 151 -21.55 19.71 -5.05
CA PRO A 151 -21.01 18.80 -6.05
C PRO A 151 -19.66 19.30 -6.56
N SER A 152 -18.67 18.43 -6.61
CA SER A 152 -17.35 18.71 -7.17
C SER A 152 -17.27 18.19 -8.61
N THR A 153 -16.45 18.82 -9.44
CA THR A 153 -16.27 18.39 -10.83
C THR A 153 -14.80 18.18 -11.16
N PHE A 154 -14.47 17.04 -11.77
CA PHE A 154 -13.11 16.67 -12.12
C PHE A 154 -13.02 16.26 -13.59
N LYS A 155 -11.93 16.60 -14.27
CA LYS A 155 -11.66 16.06 -15.61
C LYS A 155 -10.99 14.71 -15.48
N GLY A 156 -11.38 13.76 -16.33
CA GLY A 156 -10.78 12.43 -16.32
C GLY A 156 -11.29 11.56 -17.45
N SER A 157 -10.96 10.28 -17.36
CA SER A 157 -11.43 9.28 -18.32
C SER A 157 -12.17 8.15 -17.62
N ALA A 158 -13.18 7.61 -18.28
CA ALA A 158 -13.95 6.46 -17.81
C ALA A 158 -14.10 5.43 -18.93
N LEU A 159 -14.22 4.16 -18.55
CA LEU A 159 -14.52 3.08 -19.47
C LEU A 159 -16.03 3.03 -19.74
N ASP A 160 -16.41 2.94 -21.01
CA ASP A 160 -17.78 2.66 -21.42
C ASP A 160 -18.13 1.17 -21.21
N ASN A 161 -19.40 0.79 -21.40
CA ASN A 161 -19.87 -0.61 -21.34
C ASN A 161 -19.11 -1.53 -22.30
N ASP A 162 -18.63 -0.99 -23.44
CA ASP A 162 -17.82 -1.71 -24.42
C ASP A 162 -16.32 -1.78 -24.05
N GLY A 163 -15.93 -1.26 -22.88
CA GLY A 163 -14.53 -1.21 -22.43
C GLY A 163 -13.68 -0.15 -23.15
N VAL A 164 -14.32 0.78 -23.88
CA VAL A 164 -13.63 1.87 -24.57
C VAL A 164 -13.44 3.04 -23.61
N MET A 165 -12.21 3.53 -23.50
CA MET A 165 -11.89 4.71 -22.69
C MET A 165 -12.45 5.97 -23.36
N ARG A 166 -13.20 6.76 -22.59
CA ARG A 166 -13.77 8.05 -22.99
C ARG A 166 -13.27 9.14 -22.07
N GLU A 167 -12.82 10.25 -22.65
CA GLU A 167 -12.50 11.46 -21.91
C GLU A 167 -13.78 12.26 -21.62
N GLY A 168 -13.80 12.96 -20.49
CA GLY A 168 -14.97 13.69 -20.05
C GLY A 168 -14.82 14.32 -18.67
N ILE A 169 -15.97 14.57 -18.05
CA ILE A 169 -16.07 15.26 -16.76
C ILE A 169 -16.80 14.34 -15.78
N PHE A 170 -16.19 14.14 -14.62
CA PHE A 170 -16.82 13.56 -13.45
C PHE A 170 -17.50 14.65 -12.64
N VAL A 171 -18.68 14.33 -12.12
CA VAL A 171 -19.40 15.14 -11.13
C VAL A 171 -19.60 14.25 -9.92
N GLU A 172 -19.15 14.68 -8.75
CA GLU A 172 -19.24 13.89 -7.52
C GLU A 172 -20.05 14.64 -6.48
N ALA A 173 -20.94 13.93 -5.80
CA ALA A 173 -21.68 14.47 -4.67
C ALA A 173 -21.64 13.46 -3.53
N GLY A 174 -20.81 13.74 -2.53
CA GLY A 174 -20.53 12.79 -1.46
C GLY A 174 -19.82 11.54 -2.00
N PRO A 175 -20.28 10.32 -1.67
CA PRO A 175 -19.61 9.08 -2.07
C PRO A 175 -20.02 8.58 -3.47
N VAL A 176 -20.85 9.34 -4.20
CA VAL A 176 -21.40 8.93 -5.50
C VAL A 176 -20.82 9.83 -6.59
N SER A 177 -20.41 9.20 -7.68
CA SER A 177 -19.79 9.84 -8.82
C SER A 177 -20.59 9.54 -10.09
N TRP A 178 -20.79 10.56 -10.91
CA TRP A 178 -21.36 10.48 -12.24
C TRP A 178 -20.33 10.96 -13.26
N PHE A 179 -20.45 10.49 -14.50
CA PHE A 179 -19.58 10.90 -15.59
C PHE A 179 -20.41 11.33 -16.79
N VAL A 180 -19.90 12.32 -17.51
CA VAL A 180 -20.39 12.76 -18.80
C VAL A 180 -19.23 12.79 -19.80
N SER A 181 -19.38 12.10 -20.93
CA SER A 181 -18.37 12.11 -21.98
C SER A 181 -18.27 13.48 -22.66
N GLU A 182 -17.08 13.82 -23.15
CA GLU A 182 -16.84 15.09 -23.86
C GLU A 182 -17.72 15.23 -25.11
N ASP A 183 -17.95 14.11 -25.82
CA ASP A 183 -18.89 14.01 -26.94
C ASP A 183 -20.36 14.24 -26.56
N LYS A 184 -20.69 14.35 -25.27
CA LYS A 184 -22.04 14.51 -24.72
C LYS A 184 -23.04 13.44 -25.20
N LYS A 185 -22.53 12.23 -25.48
CA LYS A 185 -23.34 11.09 -25.94
C LYS A 185 -23.66 10.11 -24.82
N ILE A 186 -22.78 10.03 -23.83
CA ILE A 186 -22.84 9.02 -22.79
C ILE A 186 -22.74 9.73 -21.45
N ALA A 187 -23.67 9.41 -20.57
CA ALA A 187 -23.66 9.83 -19.18
C ALA A 187 -24.19 8.71 -18.30
N GLY A 188 -23.78 8.71 -17.03
CA GLY A 188 -24.22 7.71 -16.07
C GLY A 188 -23.47 7.78 -14.76
N LEU A 189 -23.97 7.04 -13.77
CA LEU A 189 -23.24 6.66 -12.56
C LEU A 189 -21.93 5.96 -12.94
N THR A 190 -20.91 6.16 -12.12
CA THR A 190 -19.63 5.47 -12.28
C THR A 190 -19.36 4.55 -11.12
N ASN A 191 -18.77 3.38 -11.40
CA ASN A 191 -18.23 2.49 -10.40
C ASN A 191 -16.74 2.21 -10.66
N THR A 192 -16.03 1.78 -9.63
CA THR A 192 -14.65 1.31 -9.76
C THR A 192 -14.64 -0.17 -10.15
N ASN A 193 -14.04 -0.47 -11.29
CA ASN A 193 -13.90 -1.86 -11.75
C ASN A 193 -12.74 -2.58 -11.02
N LYS A 194 -12.54 -3.87 -11.31
CA LYS A 194 -11.47 -4.68 -10.72
C LYS A 194 -10.05 -4.17 -11.01
N GLU A 195 -9.87 -3.35 -12.03
CA GLU A 195 -8.60 -2.75 -12.43
C GLU A 195 -8.38 -1.37 -11.81
N LEU A 196 -9.21 -0.98 -10.83
CA LEU A 196 -9.19 0.35 -10.20
C LEU A 196 -9.38 1.49 -11.21
N ARG A 197 -10.26 1.27 -12.19
CA ARG A 197 -10.64 2.27 -13.18
C ARG A 197 -12.13 2.60 -13.07
N SER A 198 -12.46 3.86 -13.30
CA SER A 198 -13.84 4.32 -13.39
C SER A 198 -14.51 3.70 -14.62
N GLN A 199 -15.65 3.06 -14.42
CA GLN A 199 -16.49 2.49 -15.47
C GLN A 199 -17.90 3.09 -15.38
N ILE A 200 -18.43 3.51 -16.53
CA ILE A 200 -19.75 4.12 -16.65
C ILE A 200 -20.81 3.01 -16.64
N ILE A 201 -21.87 3.20 -15.86
CA ILE A 201 -23.07 2.38 -15.90
C ILE A 201 -24.09 3.11 -16.77
N ALA A 202 -24.10 2.80 -18.07
CA ALA A 202 -24.94 3.52 -19.04
C ALA A 202 -26.44 3.42 -18.71
N GLY A 203 -27.19 4.49 -19.00
CA GLY A 203 -28.66 4.54 -18.83
C GLY A 203 -29.14 4.87 -17.41
N THR A 204 -28.22 5.15 -16.49
CA THR A 204 -28.54 5.54 -15.10
C THR A 204 -28.71 7.05 -14.91
N ALA A 205 -28.13 7.86 -15.79
CA ALA A 205 -28.30 9.31 -15.80
C ALA A 205 -28.20 9.85 -17.22
N THR A 206 -28.84 10.98 -17.48
CA THR A 206 -28.73 11.71 -18.73
C THR A 206 -27.64 12.78 -18.67
N VAL A 207 -27.17 13.20 -19.84
CA VAL A 207 -26.16 14.26 -19.97
C VAL A 207 -26.62 15.57 -19.32
N ASP A 208 -27.89 15.92 -19.47
CA ASP A 208 -28.49 17.13 -18.90
C ASP A 208 -28.54 17.06 -17.37
N GLU A 209 -28.92 15.91 -16.80
CA GLU A 209 -28.94 15.72 -15.34
C GLU A 209 -27.56 15.87 -14.72
N VAL A 210 -26.53 15.24 -15.30
CA VAL A 210 -25.15 15.31 -14.81
C VAL A 210 -24.59 16.74 -14.94
N GLN A 211 -24.87 17.44 -16.04
CA GLN A 211 -24.44 18.83 -16.23
C GLN A 211 -25.11 19.79 -15.24
N LYS A 212 -26.42 19.64 -14.99
CA LYS A 212 -27.14 20.42 -13.98
C LYS A 212 -26.59 20.18 -12.57
N LEU A 213 -26.31 18.92 -12.23
CA LEU A 213 -25.69 18.58 -10.95
C LEU A 213 -24.32 19.27 -10.80
N GLY A 214 -23.48 19.22 -11.84
CA GLY A 214 -22.17 19.87 -11.83
C GLY A 214 -22.24 21.40 -11.77
N ALA A 215 -23.32 22.00 -12.25
CA ALA A 215 -23.59 23.43 -12.12
C ALA A 215 -24.20 23.83 -10.76
N GLY A 216 -24.48 22.87 -9.87
CA GLY A 216 -25.17 23.10 -8.60
C GLY A 216 -26.67 23.37 -8.74
N GLU A 217 -27.26 23.06 -9.89
CA GLU A 217 -28.69 23.20 -10.14
C GLU A 217 -29.47 22.00 -9.60
N SER A 218 -30.73 22.23 -9.23
CA SER A 218 -31.62 21.15 -8.78
C SER A 218 -31.94 20.19 -9.93
N THR A 219 -31.64 18.92 -9.74
CA THR A 219 -31.89 17.85 -10.72
C THR A 219 -32.34 16.58 -10.01
N SER A 220 -33.12 15.75 -10.71
CA SER A 220 -33.53 14.43 -10.23
C SER A 220 -32.59 13.40 -10.87
N ILE A 221 -31.55 13.00 -10.15
CA ILE A 221 -30.57 12.04 -10.65
C ILE A 221 -30.69 10.70 -9.92
N MET A 222 -30.50 9.59 -10.65
CA MET A 222 -30.47 8.27 -10.03
C MET A 222 -29.20 8.10 -9.21
N LEU A 223 -29.34 7.58 -7.99
CA LEU A 223 -28.23 7.27 -7.09
C LEU A 223 -28.27 5.79 -6.72
N ASP A 224 -27.10 5.14 -6.68
CA ASP A 224 -26.95 3.80 -6.14
C ASP A 224 -26.25 3.86 -4.78
N PRO A 225 -26.98 3.71 -3.67
CA PRO A 225 -26.39 3.75 -2.33
C PRO A 225 -25.52 2.52 -2.04
N THR A 226 -25.56 1.49 -2.88
CA THR A 226 -24.76 0.27 -2.75
C THR A 226 -23.45 0.32 -3.54
N MET A 227 -23.11 1.49 -4.11
CA MET A 227 -21.85 1.73 -4.83
C MET A 227 -21.62 0.74 -5.98
N GLY A 228 -22.66 0.48 -6.77
CA GLY A 228 -22.61 -0.37 -7.96
C GLY A 228 -22.84 -1.86 -7.71
N MET A 229 -23.14 -2.27 -6.47
CA MET A 229 -23.57 -3.65 -6.20
C MET A 229 -24.96 -3.92 -6.79
N ALA A 230 -25.87 -2.94 -6.78
CA ALA A 230 -27.18 -3.06 -7.39
C ALA A 230 -27.09 -3.21 -8.91
N SER A 231 -26.21 -2.43 -9.57
CA SER A 231 -25.98 -2.57 -11.01
C SER A 231 -25.34 -3.92 -11.36
N ALA A 232 -24.34 -4.35 -10.58
CA ALA A 232 -23.70 -5.66 -10.76
C ALA A 232 -24.69 -6.82 -10.59
N LEU A 233 -25.64 -6.70 -9.66
CA LEU A 233 -26.70 -7.69 -9.47
C LEU A 233 -27.68 -7.68 -10.65
N SER A 234 -28.07 -6.50 -11.14
CA SER A 234 -28.95 -6.38 -12.31
C SER A 234 -28.34 -6.94 -13.60
N GLU A 235 -27.02 -6.86 -13.77
CA GLU A 235 -26.31 -7.51 -14.90
C GLU A 235 -26.23 -9.05 -14.74
N SER A 236 -26.31 -9.55 -13.51
CA SER A 236 -26.36 -10.97 -13.20
C SER A 236 -27.75 -11.58 -13.43
N ASP A 237 -28.81 -10.77 -13.38
CA ASP A 237 -30.18 -11.15 -13.71
C ASP A 237 -30.39 -11.25 -15.23
N GLY A 238 -29.51 -11.99 -15.91
CA GLY A 238 -29.69 -12.32 -17.31
C GLY A 238 -30.87 -13.28 -17.48
N ASN A 239 -31.70 -13.07 -18.50
CA ASN A 239 -32.70 -14.06 -18.88
C ASN A 239 -32.00 -15.36 -19.32
N ILE A 240 -32.67 -16.52 -19.31
CA ILE A 240 -32.08 -17.80 -19.74
C ILE A 240 -31.45 -17.67 -21.14
N PHE A 241 -32.03 -16.82 -21.98
CA PHE A 241 -31.52 -16.50 -23.31
C PHE A 241 -30.20 -15.71 -23.31
N ASP A 242 -29.99 -14.80 -22.37
CA ASP A 242 -28.74 -14.04 -22.25
C ASP A 242 -27.57 -14.95 -21.84
N HIS A 243 -27.83 -15.93 -20.98
CA HIS A 243 -26.85 -16.95 -20.63
C HIS A 243 -26.47 -17.83 -21.83
N ILE A 244 -27.43 -18.17 -22.70
CA ILE A 244 -27.13 -18.88 -23.96
C ILE A 244 -26.24 -18.02 -24.85
N LYS A 245 -26.55 -16.72 -25.01
CA LYS A 245 -25.75 -15.80 -25.83
C LYS A 245 -24.32 -15.62 -25.30
N LYS A 246 -24.12 -15.62 -23.98
CA LYS A 246 -22.79 -15.58 -23.31
C LYS A 246 -21.93 -16.81 -23.64
N GLY A 247 -22.53 -17.97 -23.89
CA GLY A 247 -21.82 -19.21 -24.27
C GLY A 247 -21.21 -19.22 -25.69
N GLY A 248 -21.39 -18.14 -26.45
CA GLY A 248 -20.80 -17.98 -27.78
C GLY A 248 -21.39 -18.92 -28.84
N LYS A 249 -20.77 -18.95 -30.03
CA LYS A 249 -21.31 -19.70 -31.19
C LYS A 249 -21.39 -21.23 -30.96
N TRP A 250 -20.61 -21.77 -30.04
CA TRP A 250 -20.54 -23.21 -29.75
C TRP A 250 -21.71 -23.73 -28.90
N ILE A 251 -22.48 -22.86 -28.25
CA ILE A 251 -23.63 -23.33 -27.45
C ILE A 251 -24.75 -23.92 -28.32
N PHE A 252 -24.92 -23.41 -29.54
CA PHE A 252 -25.99 -23.82 -30.45
C PHE A 252 -25.88 -25.30 -30.88
N PRO A 253 -24.71 -25.82 -31.33
CA PRO A 253 -24.59 -27.24 -31.63
C PRO A 253 -24.73 -28.13 -30.39
N ILE A 254 -24.26 -27.70 -29.22
CA ILE A 254 -24.41 -28.46 -27.97
C ILE A 254 -25.88 -28.57 -27.57
N LEU A 255 -26.63 -27.47 -27.64
CA LEU A 255 -28.07 -27.46 -27.38
C LEU A 255 -28.84 -28.33 -28.39
N LEU A 256 -28.43 -28.34 -29.65
CA LEU A 256 -29.04 -29.18 -30.68
C LEU A 256 -28.82 -30.67 -30.41
N ILE A 257 -27.59 -31.08 -30.09
CA ILE A 257 -27.29 -32.47 -29.73
C ILE A 257 -28.02 -32.87 -28.44
N GLY A 258 -28.02 -31.99 -27.44
CA GLY A 258 -28.77 -32.18 -26.19
C GLY A 258 -30.27 -32.35 -26.43
N SER A 259 -30.87 -31.53 -27.28
CA SER A 259 -32.28 -31.62 -27.65
C SER A 259 -32.60 -32.92 -28.40
N LEU A 260 -31.74 -33.35 -29.32
CA LEU A 260 -31.90 -34.63 -30.03
C LEU A 260 -31.80 -35.82 -29.09
N ALA A 261 -30.82 -35.82 -28.18
CA ALA A 261 -30.66 -36.86 -27.16
C ALA A 261 -31.87 -36.90 -26.21
N LEU A 262 -32.37 -35.74 -25.77
CA LEU A 262 -33.55 -35.64 -24.90
C LEU A 262 -34.81 -36.12 -25.61
N THR A 263 -34.98 -35.79 -26.89
CA THR A 263 -36.09 -36.28 -27.71
C THR A 263 -36.03 -37.80 -27.86
N ALA A 264 -34.86 -38.35 -28.16
CA ALA A 264 -34.66 -39.80 -28.26
C ALA A 264 -34.95 -40.50 -26.92
N ALA A 265 -34.45 -39.94 -25.80
CA ALA A 265 -34.71 -40.43 -24.46
C ALA A 265 -36.21 -40.39 -24.13
N PHE A 266 -36.91 -39.31 -24.47
CA PHE A 266 -38.34 -39.16 -24.25
C PHE A 266 -39.15 -40.17 -25.07
N LEU A 267 -38.79 -40.38 -26.34
CA LEU A 267 -39.43 -41.39 -27.19
C LEU A 267 -39.20 -42.80 -26.65
N LYS A 268 -37.97 -43.11 -26.20
CA LYS A 268 -37.64 -44.39 -25.57
C LYS A 268 -38.37 -44.59 -24.24
N TRP A 269 -38.50 -43.53 -23.45
CA TRP A 269 -39.27 -43.52 -22.22
C TRP A 269 -40.75 -43.84 -22.49
N LEU A 270 -41.36 -43.19 -23.50
CA LEU A 270 -42.72 -43.50 -23.94
C LEU A 270 -42.85 -44.95 -24.45
N GLN A 271 -41.85 -45.46 -25.18
CA GLN A 271 -41.83 -46.86 -25.61
C GLN A 271 -41.80 -47.80 -24.41
N LEU A 272 -40.96 -47.55 -23.41
CA LEU A 272 -40.86 -48.36 -22.20
C LEU A 272 -42.17 -48.35 -21.39
N LEU A 273 -42.81 -47.18 -21.24
CA LEU A 273 -44.12 -47.08 -20.60
C LEU A 273 -45.21 -47.89 -21.33
N ARG A 274 -45.06 -48.07 -22.64
CA ARG A 274 -46.01 -48.84 -23.47
C ARG A 274 -45.79 -50.35 -23.39
N ILE A 275 -44.61 -50.82 -22.93
CA ILE A 275 -44.37 -52.24 -22.71
C ILE A 275 -45.14 -52.70 -21.48
N ARG A 276 -46.28 -53.35 -21.71
CA ARG A 276 -47.14 -53.85 -20.63
C ARG A 276 -46.67 -55.23 -20.19
N ALA A 277 -46.29 -55.37 -18.92
CA ALA A 277 -45.89 -56.65 -18.36
C ALA A 277 -46.99 -57.72 -18.51
N LEU A 278 -46.59 -58.96 -18.81
CA LEU A 278 -47.50 -60.10 -18.87
C LEU A 278 -48.09 -60.34 -17.47
N ARG A 279 -49.42 -60.44 -17.39
CA ARG A 279 -50.09 -60.68 -16.11
C ARG A 279 -49.69 -62.07 -15.57
N PRO A 280 -49.30 -62.19 -14.28
CA PRO A 280 -48.88 -63.47 -13.70
C PRO A 280 -49.91 -64.61 -13.86
N ALA A 281 -51.21 -64.28 -13.80
CA ALA A 281 -52.28 -65.25 -13.98
C ALA A 281 -52.39 -65.81 -15.41
N ARG A 282 -51.95 -65.06 -16.43
CA ARG A 282 -51.88 -65.54 -17.82
C ARG A 282 -50.66 -66.44 -18.01
N LEU A 283 -49.52 -66.04 -17.43
CA LEU A 283 -48.30 -66.83 -17.48
C LEU A 283 -48.47 -68.21 -16.81
N ARG A 284 -49.15 -68.27 -15.66
CA ARG A 284 -49.46 -69.54 -14.98
C ARG A 284 -50.30 -70.47 -15.85
N ARG A 285 -51.33 -69.95 -16.53
CA ARG A 285 -52.17 -70.75 -17.44
C ARG A 285 -51.40 -71.31 -18.62
N VAL A 286 -50.44 -70.55 -19.14
CA VAL A 286 -49.55 -71.01 -20.22
C VAL A 286 -48.63 -72.11 -19.71
N ILE A 287 -48.01 -71.96 -18.53
CA ILE A 287 -47.15 -72.98 -17.93
C ILE A 287 -47.94 -74.27 -17.65
N ASP A 288 -49.15 -74.16 -17.09
CA ASP A 288 -50.02 -75.31 -16.82
C ASP A 288 -50.42 -76.05 -18.11
N ALA A 289 -50.60 -75.33 -19.23
CA ALA A 289 -50.91 -75.91 -20.53
C ALA A 289 -49.71 -76.65 -21.13
N ILE A 290 -48.51 -76.08 -21.03
CA ILE A 290 -47.24 -76.72 -21.45
C ILE A 290 -46.99 -77.99 -20.62
N GLN A 291 -47.16 -77.95 -19.30
CA GLN A 291 -46.98 -79.12 -18.43
C GLN A 291 -47.94 -80.27 -18.75
N LYS A 292 -49.12 -79.96 -19.29
CA LYS A 292 -50.11 -80.95 -19.74
C LYS A 292 -49.88 -81.44 -21.18
N GLY A 293 -48.84 -80.94 -21.87
CA GLY A 293 -48.51 -81.29 -23.24
C GLY A 293 -49.41 -80.65 -24.31
N ASP A 294 -50.22 -79.65 -23.94
CA ASP A 294 -51.13 -78.97 -24.86
C ASP A 294 -50.54 -77.63 -25.33
N PHE A 295 -49.59 -77.72 -26.26
CA PHE A 295 -48.85 -76.58 -26.81
C PHE A 295 -49.72 -75.64 -27.65
N GLN A 296 -50.81 -76.14 -28.23
CA GLN A 296 -51.78 -75.32 -28.97
C GLN A 296 -52.58 -74.43 -28.02
N LEU A 297 -53.02 -74.98 -26.88
CA LEU A 297 -53.68 -74.20 -25.83
C LEU A 297 -52.73 -73.16 -25.23
N ALA A 298 -51.47 -73.53 -24.96
CA ALA A 298 -50.43 -72.62 -24.47
C ALA A 298 -50.23 -71.41 -25.41
N LYS A 299 -50.16 -71.65 -26.72
CA LYS A 299 -50.02 -70.61 -27.75
C LYS A 299 -51.23 -69.68 -27.81
N SER A 300 -52.44 -70.24 -27.65
CA SER A 300 -53.69 -69.46 -27.66
C SER A 300 -53.84 -68.53 -26.44
N GLU A 301 -53.42 -68.99 -25.25
CA GLU A 301 -53.49 -68.22 -24.00
C GLU A 301 -52.42 -67.11 -23.93
N LEU A 302 -51.30 -67.26 -24.64
CA LEU A 302 -50.23 -66.26 -24.70
C LEU A 302 -50.64 -65.00 -25.46
N GLY A 303 -51.54 -65.12 -26.44
CA GLY A 303 -52.05 -64.02 -27.27
C GLY A 303 -51.09 -63.58 -28.39
N GLY A 304 -51.23 -62.35 -28.91
CA GLY A 304 -50.43 -61.88 -30.05
C GLY A 304 -48.96 -61.56 -29.74
N LYS A 305 -48.09 -61.57 -30.76
CA LYS A 305 -46.63 -61.35 -30.69
C LYS A 305 -46.19 -59.88 -30.45
N SER A 306 -47.06 -59.02 -29.92
CA SER A 306 -46.78 -57.56 -29.82
C SER A 306 -45.91 -57.14 -28.64
N ASN A 307 -45.67 -58.05 -27.68
CA ASN A 307 -44.80 -57.82 -26.54
C ASN A 307 -43.51 -58.64 -26.72
N PRO A 308 -42.30 -58.07 -26.54
CA PRO A 308 -41.04 -58.82 -26.59
C PRO A 308 -41.05 -60.10 -25.73
N ALA A 309 -41.64 -60.05 -24.53
CA ALA A 309 -41.76 -61.21 -23.64
C ALA A 309 -42.72 -62.28 -24.20
N SER A 310 -43.78 -61.88 -24.93
CA SER A 310 -44.67 -62.83 -25.59
C SER A 310 -44.02 -63.46 -26.83
N GLN A 311 -43.18 -62.71 -27.54
CA GLN A 311 -42.47 -63.22 -28.71
C GLN A 311 -41.44 -64.29 -28.30
N ALA A 312 -40.69 -64.02 -27.22
CA ALA A 312 -39.78 -65.01 -26.62
C ALA A 312 -40.52 -66.28 -26.18
N LEU A 313 -41.63 -66.14 -25.44
CA LEU A 313 -42.40 -67.29 -24.97
C LEU A 313 -43.09 -68.07 -26.11
N HIS A 314 -43.53 -67.41 -27.19
CA HIS A 314 -44.04 -68.10 -28.38
C HIS A 314 -42.96 -68.98 -29.04
N ARG A 315 -41.72 -68.47 -29.13
CA ARG A 315 -40.59 -69.22 -29.70
C ARG A 315 -40.22 -70.40 -28.81
N ALA A 316 -40.19 -70.21 -27.49
CA ALA A 316 -39.97 -71.30 -26.54
C ALA A 316 -41.04 -72.40 -26.64
N ILE A 317 -42.31 -72.04 -26.90
CA ILE A 317 -43.40 -73.00 -27.13
C ILE A 317 -43.25 -73.72 -28.48
N GLU A 318 -42.74 -73.06 -29.51
CA GLU A 318 -42.52 -73.64 -30.85
C GLU A 318 -41.36 -74.66 -30.89
N MET A 319 -40.44 -74.63 -29.92
CA MET A 319 -39.31 -75.56 -29.79
C MET A 319 -39.63 -76.85 -29.02
N GLU A 320 -40.91 -77.22 -28.94
CA GLU A 320 -41.50 -78.40 -28.30
C GLU A 320 -40.49 -79.46 -27.78
N ASN A 321 -40.35 -79.54 -26.45
CA ASN A 321 -39.63 -80.60 -25.72
C ASN A 321 -38.09 -80.68 -25.91
N ASN A 322 -37.45 -79.62 -26.44
CA ASN A 322 -35.99 -79.48 -26.41
C ASN A 322 -35.46 -79.23 -24.99
N SER A 323 -34.16 -79.50 -24.76
CA SER A 323 -33.57 -79.32 -23.43
C SER A 323 -33.60 -77.84 -23.02
N SER A 324 -33.58 -77.57 -21.71
CA SER A 324 -33.63 -76.18 -21.20
C SER A 324 -32.46 -75.33 -21.75
N GLU A 325 -31.32 -75.94 -22.01
CA GLU A 325 -30.13 -75.28 -22.58
C GLU A 325 -30.37 -74.88 -24.05
N ASP A 326 -30.97 -75.76 -24.86
CA ASP A 326 -31.25 -75.48 -26.28
C ASP A 326 -32.28 -74.36 -26.46
N VAL A 327 -33.28 -74.29 -25.56
CA VAL A 327 -34.31 -73.24 -25.58
C VAL A 327 -33.72 -71.90 -25.17
N GLU A 328 -32.82 -71.87 -24.19
CA GLU A 328 -32.11 -70.65 -23.80
C GLU A 328 -31.22 -70.15 -24.95
N GLU A 329 -30.44 -71.03 -25.58
CA GLU A 329 -29.55 -70.67 -26.69
C GLU A 329 -30.32 -70.06 -27.87
N ALA A 330 -31.43 -70.67 -28.28
CA ALA A 330 -32.26 -70.18 -29.38
C ALA A 330 -33.04 -68.88 -29.06
N LEU A 331 -33.16 -68.50 -27.78
CA LEU A 331 -33.71 -67.20 -27.37
C LEU A 331 -32.67 -66.08 -27.44
N TYR A 332 -31.37 -66.40 -27.30
CA TYR A 332 -30.27 -65.43 -27.41
C TYR A 332 -29.88 -65.13 -28.86
N GLU A 333 -30.07 -66.06 -29.81
CA GLU A 333 -29.65 -65.85 -31.21
C GLU A 333 -30.43 -64.77 -31.98
N GLU A 334 -31.58 -64.30 -31.49
CA GLU A 334 -32.47 -63.37 -32.23
C GLU A 334 -32.45 -61.90 -31.73
N TYR A 335 -31.60 -61.54 -30.75
CA TYR A 335 -31.56 -60.20 -30.16
C TYR A 335 -30.19 -59.53 -30.10
#